data_AF-A0A290WW42-F1
#
_entry.id   AF-A0A290WW42-F1
#
_cell.length_a   1.000
_cell.length_b   1.000
_cell.length_c   1.000
_cell.angle_alpha   90.00
_cell.angle_beta   90.00
_cell.angle_gamma   90.00
#
_symmetry.space_group_name_H-M   'P 1'
#
loop_
_entity.id
_entity.type
_entity.pdbx_description
1 polymer ?
#
loop_
_entity_poly.entity_id
_entity_poly.type
_entity_poly.pdbx_seq_one_letter_code
_entity_poly.pdbx_strand_id
1 'polypeptide(L)'
;MPSVWKPGMKATISMHILKNGKPIRVEKIVSVPRYNSSDVGRFVVHFLHDGSLKVFVTKYSLGHRKYPLSGKEAELEPGVPLEIIWE
;
A
#
# COMPACT_ATOMS: atom_id res chain seq x y z
N MET A 1 3.73 14.38 -2.46
CA MET A 1 4.29 13.21 -3.17
C MET A 1 4.95 13.68 -4.45
N PRO A 2 6.11 13.12 -4.86
CA PRO A 2 6.73 13.49 -6.14
C PRO A 2 5.77 13.22 -7.30
N SER A 3 5.69 14.15 -8.25
CA SER A 3 4.81 14.04 -9.42
C SER A 3 5.36 13.10 -10.49
N VAL A 4 6.66 12.81 -10.44
CA VAL A 4 7.37 11.96 -11.40
C VAL A 4 8.16 10.90 -10.65
N TRP A 5 7.86 9.64 -10.93
CA TRP A 5 8.65 8.52 -10.43
C TRP A 5 10.04 8.47 -11.07
N LYS A 6 11.06 8.05 -10.31
CA LYS A 6 12.42 7.83 -10.80
C LYS A 6 12.90 6.42 -10.46
N PRO A 7 13.73 5.78 -11.32
CA PRO A 7 14.38 4.52 -10.99
C PRO A 7 15.10 4.58 -9.66
N GLY A 8 14.93 3.54 -8.84
CA GLY A 8 15.56 3.45 -7.52
C GLY A 8 14.90 4.28 -6.41
N MET A 9 13.74 4.91 -6.65
CA MET A 9 12.97 5.55 -5.58
C MET A 9 12.65 4.56 -4.46
N LYS A 10 12.93 4.97 -3.22
CA LYS A 10 12.65 4.23 -1.99
C LYS A 10 11.89 5.11 -1.01
N ALA A 11 11.10 4.47 -0.15
CA ALA A 11 10.43 5.11 0.97
C ALA A 11 10.85 4.42 2.27
N THR A 12 11.04 5.20 3.33
CA THR A 12 11.21 4.67 4.69
C THR A 12 9.85 4.69 5.37
N ILE A 13 9.37 3.51 5.74
CA ILE A 13 8.13 3.34 6.49
C ILE A 13 8.50 3.17 7.96
N SER A 14 8.16 4.17 8.77
CA SER A 14 8.30 4.11 10.23
C SER A 14 6.96 3.77 10.84
N MET A 15 6.93 2.73 11.67
CA MET A 15 5.71 2.21 12.28
C MET A 15 5.96 1.79 13.73
N HIS A 16 4.92 1.86 14.55
CA HIS A 16 4.92 1.25 15.88
C HIS A 16 4.18 -0.08 15.81
N ILE A 17 4.82 -1.16 16.27
CA ILE A 17 4.22 -2.48 16.35
C ILE A 17 4.27 -2.99 17.78
N LEU A 18 3.40 -3.93 18.12
CA LEU A 18 3.47 -4.66 19.39
C LEU A 18 4.34 -5.90 19.20
N LYS A 19 5.44 -5.98 19.95
CA LYS A 19 6.27 -7.18 20.04
C LYS A 19 6.24 -7.67 21.49
N ASN A 20 5.73 -8.89 21.70
CA ASN A 20 5.54 -9.47 23.04
C ASN A 20 4.76 -8.53 23.98
N GLY A 21 3.69 -7.89 23.47
CA GLY A 21 2.86 -6.96 24.23
C GLY A 21 3.47 -5.58 24.50
N LYS A 22 4.69 -5.31 24.04
CA LYS A 22 5.36 -4.00 24.20
C LYS A 22 5.43 -3.23 22.88
N PRO A 23 5.10 -1.93 22.86
CA PRO A 23 5.25 -1.11 21.67
C PRO A 23 6.73 -0.89 21.35
N ILE A 24 7.11 -1.16 20.10
CA ILE A 24 8.43 -0.85 19.57
C ILE A 24 8.28 -0.09 18.25
N ARG A 25 9.25 0.79 17.95
CA ARG A 25 9.36 1.44 16.65
C ARG A 25 10.19 0.57 15.71
N VAL A 26 9.68 0.37 14.50
CA VAL A 26 10.35 -0.37 13.42
C VAL A 26 10.38 0.51 12.18
N GLU A 27 11.49 0.45 11.46
CA GLU A 27 11.64 1.11 10.16
C GLU A 27 11.89 0.07 9.07
N LYS A 28 11.22 0.25 7.93
CA LYS A 28 11.43 -0.59 6.75
C LYS A 28 11.62 0.28 5.52
N ILE A 29 12.71 0.05 4.80
CA ILE A 29 12.96 0.68 3.51
C ILE A 29 12.32 -0.17 2.43
N VAL A 30 11.45 0.42 1.63
CA VAL A 30 10.74 -0.25 0.52
C VAL A 30 10.99 0.48 -0.79
N SER A 31 11.09 -0.29 -1.87
CA SER A 31 11.08 0.27 -3.22
C SER A 31 9.71 0.83 -3.54
N VAL A 32 9.64 2.05 -4.09
CA VAL A 32 8.38 2.62 -4.57
C VAL A 32 8.14 2.10 -5.99
N PRO A 33 7.05 1.33 -6.25
CA PRO A 33 6.73 0.89 -7.60
C PRO A 33 6.53 2.07 -8.54
N ARG A 34 6.75 1.84 -9.83
CA ARG A 34 6.51 2.86 -10.85
C ARG A 34 5.05 3.30 -10.83
N TYR A 35 4.84 4.63 -10.89
CA TYR A 35 3.52 5.24 -11.03
C TYR A 35 3.55 6.30 -12.13
N ASN A 36 2.40 6.56 -12.75
CA ASN A 36 2.27 7.67 -13.70
C ASN A 36 1.93 8.95 -12.95
N SER A 37 2.28 10.10 -13.54
CA SER A 37 1.90 11.40 -13.00
C SER A 37 0.37 11.55 -12.84
N SER A 38 -0.40 10.91 -13.72
CA SER A 38 -1.87 10.87 -13.67
C SER A 38 -2.44 10.11 -12.47
N ASP A 39 -1.65 9.26 -11.82
CA ASP A 39 -2.05 8.42 -10.69
C ASP A 39 -1.69 9.06 -9.35
N VAL A 40 -1.00 10.20 -9.36
CA VAL A 40 -0.56 10.89 -8.15
C VAL A 40 -1.78 11.41 -7.37
N GLY A 41 -1.85 11.01 -6.10
CA GLY A 41 -2.85 11.52 -5.16
C GLY A 41 -2.45 11.21 -3.72
N ARG A 42 -2.27 9.92 -3.41
CA ARG A 42 -1.89 9.42 -2.08
C ARG A 42 -0.72 8.44 -2.18
N PHE A 43 0.09 8.36 -1.12
CA PHE A 43 1.01 7.25 -0.90
C PHE A 43 0.35 6.29 0.09
N VAL A 44 0.01 5.11 -0.38
CA VAL A 44 -0.67 4.09 0.41
C VAL A 44 0.34 3.06 0.88
N VAL A 45 0.25 2.69 2.16
CA VAL A 45 0.94 1.55 2.75
C VAL A 45 -0.12 0.51 3.12
N HIS A 46 0.02 -0.70 2.59
CA HIS A 46 -0.82 -1.85 2.90
C HIS A 46 -0.03 -2.87 3.69
N PHE A 47 -0.61 -3.34 4.80
CA PHE A 47 -0.12 -4.46 5.58
C PHE A 47 -0.83 -5.72 5.11
N LEU A 48 -0.07 -6.68 4.60
CA LEU A 48 -0.62 -7.94 4.07
C LEU A 48 -0.69 -9.00 5.18
N HIS A 49 -1.48 -10.05 4.93
CA HIS A 49 -1.74 -11.11 5.91
C HIS A 49 -0.50 -11.90 6.31
N ASP A 50 0.48 -12.01 5.42
CA ASP A 50 1.78 -12.65 5.70
C ASP A 50 2.72 -11.73 6.51
N GLY A 51 2.24 -10.56 6.94
CA GLY A 51 3.03 -9.55 7.65
C GLY A 51 3.97 -8.76 6.73
N SER A 52 3.96 -9.03 5.43
CA SER A 52 4.66 -8.20 4.46
C SER A 52 3.90 -6.89 4.23
N LEU A 53 4.52 -5.98 3.47
CA LEU A 53 3.91 -4.69 3.19
C LEU A 53 4.13 -4.27 1.75
N LYS A 54 3.10 -3.69 1.16
CA LYS A 54 3.12 -3.12 -0.18
C LYS A 54 2.87 -1.62 -0.11
N VAL A 55 3.48 -0.89 -1.05
CA VAL A 55 3.27 0.55 -1.18
C VAL A 55 2.92 0.92 -2.60
N PHE A 56 2.04 1.90 -2.75
CA PHE A 56 1.63 2.40 -4.06
C PHE A 56 1.37 3.90 -4.01
N VAL A 57 1.53 4.56 -5.15
CA VAL A 57 0.99 5.89 -5.38
C VAL A 57 -0.28 5.76 -6.19
N THR A 58 -1.38 6.29 -5.67
CA THR A 58 -2.68 6.23 -6.34
C THR A 58 -3.60 7.37 -5.93
N LYS A 59 -4.38 7.88 -6.87
CA LYS A 59 -5.51 8.79 -6.63
C LYS A 59 -6.82 8.06 -6.34
N TYR A 60 -6.86 6.75 -6.61
CA TYR A 60 -8.05 5.93 -6.43
C TYR A 60 -8.20 5.48 -4.98
N SER A 61 -9.44 5.30 -4.53
CA SER A 61 -9.76 4.79 -3.18
C SER A 61 -9.95 3.27 -3.22
N LEU A 62 -9.92 2.61 -2.06
CA LEU A 62 -10.26 1.17 -1.95
C LEU A 62 -11.64 0.91 -2.57
N GLY A 63 -11.79 -0.23 -3.27
CA GLY A 63 -13.01 -0.59 -4.00
C GLY A 63 -13.07 -0.08 -5.44
N HIS A 64 -12.29 0.95 -5.80
CA HIS A 64 -12.23 1.43 -7.19
C HIS A 64 -11.48 0.42 -8.08
N ARG A 65 -11.99 0.15 -9.30
CA ARG A 65 -11.41 -0.84 -10.22
C ARG A 65 -9.92 -0.63 -10.54
N LYS A 66 -9.48 0.63 -10.64
CA LYS A 66 -8.07 0.99 -10.90
C LYS A 66 -7.22 1.11 -9.62
N TYR A 67 -7.75 0.72 -8.47
CA TYR A 67 -6.95 0.67 -7.25
C TYR A 67 -5.87 -0.42 -7.39
N PRO A 68 -4.60 -0.12 -7.05
CA PRO A 68 -3.46 -0.99 -7.39
C PRO A 68 -3.33 -2.25 -6.51
N LEU A 69 -4.21 -2.45 -5.53
CA LEU A 69 -4.30 -3.67 -4.73
C LEU A 69 -5.61 -4.38 -5.05
N SER A 70 -5.54 -5.61 -5.53
CA SER A 70 -6.71 -6.42 -5.90
C SER A 70 -6.42 -7.92 -5.80
N GLY A 71 -7.44 -8.75 -5.95
CA GLY A 71 -7.31 -10.21 -5.90
C GLY A 71 -7.05 -10.73 -4.49
N LYS A 72 -6.52 -11.96 -4.40
CA LYS A 72 -6.37 -12.71 -3.14
C LYS A 72 -5.58 -12.00 -2.05
N GLU A 73 -4.61 -11.18 -2.43
CA GLU A 73 -3.80 -10.40 -1.48
C GLU A 73 -4.51 -9.15 -0.93
N ALA A 74 -5.64 -8.76 -1.53
CA ALA A 74 -6.43 -7.60 -1.12
C ALA A 74 -7.64 -7.97 -0.26
N GLU A 75 -7.91 -9.27 -0.08
CA GLU A 75 -9.03 -9.76 0.72
C GLU A 75 -8.71 -9.56 2.21
N LEU A 76 -9.65 -8.96 2.98
CA LEU A 76 -9.48 -8.67 4.42
C LEU A 76 -9.66 -9.92 5.29
N GLU A 77 -10.24 -10.97 4.72
CA GLU A 77 -10.30 -12.36 5.21
C GLU A 77 -10.19 -13.29 4.00
N PRO A 78 -9.70 -14.54 4.12
CA PRO A 78 -9.78 -15.49 3.00
C PRO A 78 -11.22 -15.61 2.48
N GLY A 79 -11.51 -15.06 1.30
CA GLY A 79 -12.79 -15.25 0.61
C GLY A 79 -13.87 -14.18 0.73
N VAL A 80 -13.63 -13.00 1.31
CA VAL A 80 -14.59 -11.87 1.23
C VAL A 80 -14.07 -10.78 0.28
N PRO A 81 -14.60 -10.67 -0.96
CA PRO A 81 -14.24 -9.58 -1.86
C PRO A 81 -14.76 -8.24 -1.35
N LEU A 82 -13.97 -7.17 -1.53
CA LEU A 82 -14.46 -5.80 -1.41
C LEU A 82 -15.53 -5.56 -2.49
N GLU A 83 -16.62 -4.89 -2.13
CA GLU A 83 -17.57 -4.38 -3.13
C GLU A 83 -16.83 -3.48 -4.11
N ILE A 84 -16.79 -3.89 -5.38
CA ILE A 84 -16.19 -3.10 -6.45
C ILE A 84 -17.16 -1.98 -6.80
N ILE A 85 -16.74 -0.75 -6.58
CA ILE A 85 -17.51 0.44 -6.93
C ILE A 85 -17.15 0.83 -8.38
N TRP A 86 -18.16 0.83 -9.24
CA TRP A 86 -18.08 1.21 -10.64
C TRP A 86 -18.43 2.69 -10.81
N GLU A 87 -17.54 3.59 -10.41
CA GLU A 87 -17.61 5.01 -10.80
C GLU A 87 -16.38 5.39 -11.62
#